data_AF-A0A8G1UK09-F1
#
_entry.id   AF-A0A8G1UK09-F1
#
_cell.length_a   1.000
_cell.length_b   1.000
_cell.length_c   1.000
_cell.angle_alpha   90.00
_cell.angle_beta   90.00
_cell.angle_gamma   90.00
#
_symmetry.space_group_name_H-M   'P 1'
#
loop_
_entity.id
_entity.type
_entity.pdbx_description
1 polymer ?
#
loop_
_entity_poly.entity_id
_entity_poly.type
_entity_poly.pdbx_seq_one_letter_code
_entity_poly.pdbx_strand_id
1 'polypeptide(L)'
;MRLNRFAVAAVLAASALALTACDPEGSSSGASGSAPAATASAGGSAPAAAPAASGSPKPAASGGKSTAGGTAGGTTGKATVPAADCTAGAAGRTVVEATENAYLTHVWMRAKSTEFVCGPDVPDDGYWEAQGDPRLYSFDNDVKTYLLDENLKAKSVDLFVFMKAQEACLKQARPAAPYRCFGNQYEVKVGAQNKVLSITQLYRP
;
A
#
# COMPACT_ATOMS: atom_id res chain seq x y z
N MET A 1 -44.23 21.94 13.08
CA MET A 1 -44.42 20.49 13.34
C MET A 1 -45.25 19.88 12.23
N ARG A 2 -44.66 19.11 11.31
CA ARG A 2 -45.38 18.16 10.45
C ARG A 2 -44.48 16.94 10.22
N LEU A 3 -44.83 15.84 10.88
CA LEU A 3 -44.21 14.53 10.74
C LEU A 3 -44.79 13.86 9.49
N ASN A 4 -43.93 13.45 8.56
CA ASN A 4 -44.31 12.44 7.57
C ASN A 4 -43.60 11.14 7.90
N ARG A 5 -44.41 10.16 8.31
CA ARG A 5 -44.07 8.74 8.45
C ARG A 5 -44.17 8.09 7.07
N PHE A 6 -43.12 7.42 6.61
CA PHE A 6 -43.26 6.41 5.55
C PHE A 6 -42.60 5.11 5.97
N ALA A 7 -43.34 4.05 5.69
CA ALA A 7 -43.23 2.72 6.25
C ALA A 7 -42.16 1.87 5.55
N VAL A 8 -41.73 0.87 6.32
CA VAL A 8 -40.77 -0.19 6.01
C VAL A 8 -41.31 -1.15 4.94
N ALA A 9 -40.44 -1.61 4.04
CA ALA A 9 -40.59 -2.90 3.38
C ALA A 9 -39.21 -3.57 3.27
N ALA A 10 -39.04 -4.64 4.06
CA ALA A 10 -37.90 -5.53 4.01
C ALA A 10 -38.12 -6.58 2.90
N VAL A 11 -37.12 -6.82 2.07
CA VAL A 11 -37.08 -8.00 1.19
C VAL A 11 -35.81 -8.79 1.53
N LEU A 12 -36.03 -9.94 2.17
CA LEU A 12 -35.04 -11.00 2.34
C LEU A 12 -34.87 -11.74 1.01
N ALA A 13 -33.65 -11.81 0.50
CA ALA A 13 -33.27 -12.74 -0.56
C ALA A 13 -32.08 -13.59 -0.07
N ALA A 14 -32.40 -14.77 0.47
CA ALA A 14 -31.43 -15.80 0.79
C ALA A 14 -31.12 -16.59 -0.49
N SER A 15 -29.91 -16.43 -1.03
CA SER A 15 -29.42 -17.24 -2.14
C SER A 15 -28.43 -18.27 -1.59
N ALA A 16 -28.93 -19.45 -1.24
CA ALA A 16 -28.11 -20.62 -0.99
C ALA A 16 -27.76 -21.26 -2.35
N LEU A 17 -26.52 -21.10 -2.80
CA LEU A 17 -25.99 -21.86 -3.93
C LEU A 17 -25.25 -23.08 -3.38
N ALA A 18 -25.94 -24.21 -3.51
CA ALA A 18 -25.48 -25.55 -3.17
C ALA A 18 -24.30 -25.96 -4.06
N LEU A 19 -23.33 -26.65 -3.43
CA LEU A 19 -22.26 -27.37 -4.09
C LEU A 19 -22.86 -28.52 -4.94
N THR A 20 -22.66 -28.50 -6.25
CA THR A 20 -22.77 -29.70 -7.08
C THR A 20 -21.37 -30.21 -7.39
N ALA A 21 -20.82 -31.01 -6.47
CA ALA A 21 -19.84 -32.02 -6.82
C ALA A 21 -20.58 -33.11 -7.60
N CYS A 22 -20.36 -33.16 -8.91
CA CYS A 22 -20.80 -34.25 -9.77
C CYS A 22 -19.55 -35.03 -10.18
N ASP A 23 -19.32 -36.14 -9.49
CA ASP A 23 -18.34 -37.16 -9.85
C ASP A 23 -19.13 -38.37 -10.37
N PRO A 24 -18.92 -38.80 -11.63
CA PRO A 24 -19.40 -40.10 -12.08
C PRO A 24 -18.24 -41.08 -12.31
N GLU A 25 -18.18 -42.13 -11.47
CA GLU A 25 -17.52 -43.39 -11.79
C GLU A 25 -18.34 -44.18 -12.83
N GLY A 26 -17.67 -44.79 -13.82
CA GLY A 26 -18.27 -45.82 -14.68
C GLY A 26 -17.59 -46.06 -16.03
N SER A 27 -16.60 -46.96 -16.03
CA SER A 27 -15.85 -47.50 -17.18
C SER A 27 -16.67 -48.02 -18.36
N SER A 28 -16.19 -47.85 -19.60
CA SER A 28 -16.23 -48.86 -20.67
C SER A 28 -15.38 -48.48 -21.89
N SER A 29 -14.64 -49.47 -22.38
CA SER A 29 -13.63 -49.45 -23.44
C SER A 29 -14.19 -49.22 -24.85
N GLY A 30 -13.45 -48.49 -25.69
CA GLY A 30 -13.68 -48.39 -27.13
C GLY A 30 -12.52 -47.73 -27.86
N ALA A 31 -11.81 -48.49 -28.68
CA ALA A 31 -10.61 -48.09 -29.41
C ALA A 31 -10.91 -47.40 -30.74
N SER A 32 -9.87 -46.70 -31.23
CA SER A 32 -9.59 -46.25 -32.60
C SER A 32 -10.08 -44.87 -33.06
N GLY A 33 -9.12 -43.94 -33.10
CA GLY A 33 -8.65 -43.38 -34.38
C GLY A 33 -9.29 -42.07 -34.83
N SER A 34 -8.55 -40.96 -34.67
CA SER A 34 -8.10 -40.06 -35.76
C SER A 34 -7.54 -38.77 -35.17
N ALA A 35 -6.26 -38.51 -35.41
CA ALA A 35 -5.65 -37.17 -35.31
C ALA A 35 -6.17 -36.28 -36.46
N PRO A 36 -6.19 -34.94 -36.34
CA PRO A 36 -4.97 -34.20 -36.66
C PRO A 36 -4.74 -32.85 -35.94
N ALA A 37 -3.52 -32.35 -36.18
CA ALA A 37 -3.08 -30.95 -36.26
C ALA A 37 -2.87 -30.15 -34.97
N ALA A 38 -1.62 -30.24 -34.49
CA ALA A 38 -0.98 -29.20 -33.69
C ALA A 38 -0.67 -27.97 -34.57
N THR A 39 -1.29 -26.83 -34.26
CA THR A 39 -0.80 -25.52 -34.74
C THR A 39 0.32 -25.04 -33.82
N ALA A 40 1.54 -25.24 -34.29
CA ALA A 40 2.72 -24.53 -33.80
C ALA A 40 2.66 -23.07 -34.28
N SER A 41 2.64 -22.13 -33.35
CA SER A 41 3.00 -20.74 -33.64
C SER A 41 4.38 -20.47 -33.04
N ALA A 42 5.39 -20.56 -33.90
CA ALA A 42 6.70 -20.00 -33.66
C ALA A 42 6.64 -18.49 -33.90
N GLY A 43 7.00 -17.71 -32.88
CA GLY A 43 7.18 -16.27 -32.96
C GLY A 43 8.37 -15.90 -32.09
N GLY A 44 9.57 -16.11 -32.62
CA GLY A 44 10.81 -15.69 -31.98
C GLY A 44 10.96 -14.17 -32.06
N SER A 45 11.13 -13.55 -30.90
CA SER A 45 11.67 -12.19 -30.78
C SER A 45 12.91 -12.28 -29.90
N ALA A 46 14.07 -12.10 -30.54
CA ALA A 46 15.38 -11.99 -29.92
C ALA A 46 15.49 -10.71 -29.07
N PRO A 47 16.47 -10.62 -28.15
CA PRO A 47 16.46 -9.70 -27.03
C PRO A 47 16.90 -8.29 -27.45
N ALA A 48 16.12 -7.28 -27.07
CA ALA A 48 16.55 -5.88 -27.16
C ALA A 48 17.33 -5.50 -25.90
N ALA A 49 18.53 -4.98 -26.14
CA ALA A 49 19.56 -4.68 -25.17
C ALA A 49 19.14 -3.69 -24.07
N ALA A 50 19.71 -3.90 -22.88
CA ALA A 50 19.68 -2.99 -21.75
C ALA A 50 20.41 -1.67 -22.08
N PRO A 51 19.80 -0.50 -21.85
CA PRO A 51 20.54 0.74 -21.74
C PRO A 51 21.21 0.84 -20.36
N ALA A 52 22.49 1.21 -20.42
CA ALA A 52 23.40 1.33 -19.30
C ALA A 52 22.95 2.32 -18.22
N ALA A 53 23.31 1.98 -16.98
CA ALA A 53 23.19 2.83 -15.80
C ALA A 53 23.96 4.14 -15.99
N SER A 54 23.22 5.25 -16.09
CA SER A 54 23.79 6.59 -15.92
C SER A 54 24.03 6.83 -14.44
N GLY A 55 25.29 6.70 -14.03
CA GLY A 55 25.75 7.07 -12.70
C GLY A 55 25.56 8.56 -12.44
N SER A 56 24.76 8.89 -11.44
CA SER A 56 24.70 10.23 -10.88
C SER A 56 25.97 10.52 -10.07
N PRO A 57 26.55 11.73 -10.17
CA PRO A 57 27.82 12.06 -9.54
C PRO A 57 27.70 12.19 -8.02
N LYS A 58 28.65 11.54 -7.34
CA LYS A 58 28.96 11.65 -5.91
C LYS A 58 29.39 13.09 -5.57
N PRO A 59 28.71 13.80 -4.63
CA PRO A 59 29.25 15.03 -4.09
C PRO A 59 30.42 14.74 -3.14
N ALA A 60 31.51 15.48 -3.34
CA ALA A 60 32.72 15.42 -2.55
C ALA A 60 32.51 15.98 -1.13
N ALA A 61 33.04 15.25 -0.14
CA ALA A 61 33.07 15.66 1.26
C ALA A 61 34.02 16.84 1.47
N SER A 62 33.51 17.93 2.05
CA SER A 62 34.33 19.00 2.62
C SER A 62 34.38 18.80 4.13
N GLY A 63 35.58 18.58 4.66
CA GLY A 63 35.82 18.34 6.08
C GLY A 63 35.43 19.52 6.96
N GLY A 64 34.84 19.21 8.12
CA GLY A 64 34.58 20.14 9.19
C GLY A 64 34.60 19.42 10.52
N LYS A 65 35.62 19.70 11.32
CA LYS A 65 35.84 19.22 12.69
C LYS A 65 34.89 19.95 13.65
N SER A 66 34.38 19.26 14.68
CA SER A 66 34.32 19.71 16.10
C SER A 66 33.00 19.52 16.88
N THR A 67 33.16 18.76 17.98
CA THR A 67 32.68 18.92 19.37
C THR A 67 31.25 18.55 19.80
N ALA A 68 31.23 17.79 20.90
CA ALA A 68 30.10 17.25 21.65
C ALA A 68 29.24 18.31 22.38
N GLY A 69 27.96 17.95 22.63
CA GLY A 69 27.08 18.61 23.59
C GLY A 69 25.61 18.31 23.29
N GLY A 70 24.93 17.64 24.21
CA GLY A 70 23.58 17.11 24.00
C GLY A 70 22.40 18.00 24.42
N THR A 71 21.26 17.33 24.52
CA THR A 71 19.95 17.67 25.11
C THR A 71 18.87 18.17 24.16
N ALA A 72 17.69 17.56 24.37
CA ALA A 72 16.47 17.56 23.59
C ALA A 72 15.78 18.92 23.39
N GLY A 73 14.94 18.99 22.34
CA GLY A 73 13.95 20.05 22.15
C GLY A 73 13.89 20.50 20.70
N GLY A 74 12.78 20.22 20.02
CA GLY A 74 12.61 20.51 18.59
C GLY A 74 12.86 21.97 18.22
N THR A 75 13.44 22.15 17.04
CA THR A 75 13.25 23.29 16.12
C THR A 75 13.99 22.94 14.83
N THR A 76 13.43 23.37 13.71
CA THR A 76 14.00 23.32 12.35
C THR A 76 15.50 23.65 12.35
N GLY A 77 16.34 22.65 12.09
CA GLY A 77 17.80 22.78 12.16
C GLY A 77 18.51 21.72 11.31
N LYS A 78 19.62 22.15 10.69
CA LYS A 78 20.53 21.39 9.82
C LYS A 78 20.66 19.91 10.18
N ALA A 79 20.70 19.08 9.13
CA ALA A 79 21.00 17.64 9.14
C ALA A 79 22.06 17.28 10.19
N THR A 80 21.58 16.80 11.33
CA THR A 80 22.38 16.16 12.37
C THR A 80 23.00 14.90 11.77
N VAL A 81 24.24 14.59 12.15
CA VAL A 81 24.87 13.29 11.84
C VAL A 81 23.87 12.20 12.25
N PRO A 82 23.46 11.28 11.34
CA PRO A 82 22.45 10.27 11.65
C PRO A 82 22.86 9.51 12.91
N ALA A 83 21.91 9.33 13.83
CA ALA A 83 22.18 8.50 15.00
C ALA A 83 22.58 7.10 14.52
N ALA A 84 23.61 6.51 15.13
CA ALA A 84 24.06 5.15 14.79
C ALA A 84 22.96 4.09 14.98
N ASP A 85 21.92 4.42 15.76
CA ASP A 85 20.69 3.64 15.89
C ASP A 85 19.48 4.47 15.47
N CYS A 86 19.33 4.65 14.15
CA CYS A 86 18.15 5.25 13.53
C CYS A 86 16.90 4.34 13.55
N THR A 87 17.03 3.09 14.01
CA THR A 87 15.95 2.09 13.94
C THR A 87 14.88 2.27 15.02
N ALA A 88 15.17 3.04 16.07
CA ALA A 88 14.24 3.30 17.17
C ALA A 88 12.88 3.87 16.70
N GLY A 89 12.88 4.68 15.63
CA GLY A 89 11.66 5.26 15.05
C GLY A 89 10.82 4.29 14.19
N ALA A 90 11.38 3.11 13.85
CA ALA A 90 10.74 2.09 13.03
C ALA A 90 10.30 0.85 13.83
N ALA A 91 10.84 0.66 15.03
CA ALA A 91 10.57 -0.49 15.87
C ALA A 91 9.06 -0.69 16.12
N GLY A 92 8.56 -1.89 15.80
CA GLY A 92 7.16 -2.27 16.02
C GLY A 92 6.14 -1.68 15.06
N ARG A 93 6.58 -0.91 14.05
CA ARG A 93 5.70 -0.31 13.04
C ARG A 93 5.60 -1.22 11.82
N THR A 94 4.39 -1.36 11.29
CA THR A 94 4.19 -2.01 10.00
C THR A 94 3.82 -0.94 9.00
N VAL A 95 4.66 -0.76 7.98
CA VAL A 95 4.46 0.21 6.92
C VAL A 95 4.27 -0.51 5.60
N VAL A 96 3.36 0.02 4.79
CA VAL A 96 3.07 -0.50 3.45
C VAL A 96 3.01 0.66 2.46
N GLU A 97 3.38 0.39 1.21
CA GLU A 97 3.24 1.33 0.11
C GLU A 97 2.07 0.93 -0.78
N ALA A 98 1.01 1.73 -0.79
CA ALA A 98 -0.15 1.50 -1.62
C ALA A 98 0.21 1.66 -3.11
N THR A 99 -0.37 0.79 -3.91
CA THR A 99 -0.15 0.72 -5.37
C THR A 99 -1.47 0.80 -6.14
N GLU A 100 -2.56 0.38 -5.51
CA GLU A 100 -3.90 0.36 -6.10
C GLU A 100 -4.94 0.39 -4.99
N ASN A 101 -6.13 0.92 -5.28
CA ASN A 101 -7.28 0.79 -4.41
C ASN A 101 -8.59 0.64 -5.19
N ALA A 102 -9.61 0.09 -4.54
CA ALA A 102 -10.97 0.15 -5.03
C ALA A 102 -11.97 0.16 -3.86
N TYR A 103 -13.12 0.77 -4.10
CA TYR A 103 -14.09 1.05 -3.03
C TYR A 103 -15.54 1.16 -3.54
N LEU A 104 -15.84 0.67 -4.75
CA LEU A 104 -17.19 0.73 -5.33
C LEU A 104 -18.10 -0.42 -4.86
N THR A 105 -17.57 -1.65 -4.82
CA THR A 105 -18.33 -2.86 -4.44
C THR A 105 -17.78 -3.48 -3.16
N HIS A 106 -16.46 -3.51 -3.02
CA HIS A 106 -15.74 -3.89 -1.82
C HIS A 106 -14.60 -2.90 -1.62
N VAL A 107 -14.31 -2.57 -0.35
CA VAL A 107 -13.23 -1.65 -0.01
C VAL A 107 -11.94 -2.44 0.22
N TRP A 108 -10.95 -2.23 -0.64
CA TRP A 108 -9.66 -2.91 -0.59
C TRP A 108 -8.55 -2.04 -1.17
N MET A 109 -7.30 -2.35 -0.80
CA MET A 109 -6.11 -1.79 -1.44
C MET A 109 -5.09 -2.88 -1.75
N ARG A 110 -4.26 -2.68 -2.78
CA ARG A 110 -3.03 -3.45 -2.95
C ARG A 110 -1.86 -2.62 -2.48
N ALA A 111 -1.01 -3.20 -1.66
CA ALA A 111 0.16 -2.52 -1.15
C ALA A 111 1.38 -3.45 -1.07
N LYS A 112 2.56 -2.91 -1.31
CA LYS A 112 3.84 -3.59 -1.06
C LYS A 112 4.18 -3.45 0.42
N SER A 113 4.76 -4.50 1.01
CA SER A 113 5.41 -4.36 2.31
C SER A 113 6.60 -3.40 2.18
N THR A 114 6.94 -2.67 3.23
CA THR A 114 8.15 -1.86 3.23
C THR A 114 9.17 -2.36 4.26
N GLU A 115 10.45 -2.17 3.97
CA GLU A 115 11.56 -2.35 4.90
C GLU A 115 12.12 -0.98 5.30
N PHE A 116 12.45 -0.80 6.57
CA PHE A 116 13.05 0.46 7.02
C PHE A 116 14.55 0.45 6.73
N VAL A 117 14.98 1.32 5.84
CA VAL A 117 16.37 1.53 5.47
C VAL A 117 16.91 2.69 6.27
N CYS A 118 17.96 2.44 7.04
CA CYS A 118 18.58 3.42 7.92
C CYS A 118 20.09 3.14 8.00
N GLY A 119 20.91 4.19 8.14
CA GLY A 119 22.36 4.06 8.19
C GLY A 119 23.10 5.41 8.14
N PRO A 120 24.42 5.42 8.35
CA PRO A 120 25.22 6.65 8.36
C PRO A 120 25.23 7.40 7.03
N ASP A 121 24.97 6.69 5.92
CA ASP A 121 24.88 7.26 4.58
C ASP A 121 23.44 7.60 4.16
N VAL A 122 22.45 7.36 5.05
CA VAL A 122 21.04 7.64 4.78
C VAL A 122 20.65 8.96 5.45
N PRO A 123 20.17 9.96 4.70
CA PRO A 123 19.74 11.22 5.29
C PRO A 123 18.48 11.04 6.14
N ASP A 124 18.25 11.99 7.04
CA ASP A 124 16.99 12.17 7.78
C ASP A 124 16.52 10.94 8.57
N ASP A 125 17.46 10.25 9.22
CA ASP A 125 17.23 9.12 10.13
C ASP A 125 16.54 7.89 9.49
N GLY A 126 16.52 7.78 8.15
CA GLY A 126 16.04 6.59 7.43
C GLY A 126 14.74 6.79 6.67
N TYR A 127 14.41 5.81 5.82
CA TYR A 127 13.18 5.81 5.02
C TYR A 127 12.62 4.38 4.87
N TRP A 128 11.35 4.28 4.52
CA TRP A 128 10.73 3.00 4.19
C TRP A 128 10.86 2.74 2.70
N GLU A 129 11.47 1.62 2.32
CA GLU A 129 11.61 1.17 0.94
C GLU A 129 10.60 0.07 0.64
N ALA A 130 9.83 0.20 -0.44
CA ALA A 130 8.86 -0.81 -0.84
C ALA A 130 9.54 -2.07 -1.38
N GLN A 131 9.12 -3.23 -0.87
CA GLN A 131 9.69 -4.55 -1.14
C GLN A 131 8.63 -5.52 -1.67
N GLY A 132 9.06 -6.37 -2.61
CA GLY A 132 8.26 -7.49 -3.12
C GLY A 132 7.01 -7.10 -3.92
N ASP A 133 6.16 -8.10 -4.12
CA ASP A 133 4.91 -7.96 -4.88
C ASP A 133 3.76 -7.38 -4.03
N PRO A 134 2.86 -6.58 -4.62
CA PRO A 134 1.71 -6.04 -3.91
C PRO A 134 0.76 -7.13 -3.39
N ARG A 135 0.40 -7.02 -2.11
CA ARG A 135 -0.58 -7.89 -1.44
C ARG A 135 -1.93 -7.19 -1.32
N LEU A 136 -3.00 -7.97 -1.35
CA LEU A 136 -4.36 -7.48 -1.16
C LEU A 136 -4.66 -7.30 0.34
N TYR A 137 -5.14 -6.11 0.69
CA TYR A 137 -5.62 -5.75 2.02
C TYR A 137 -7.09 -5.38 1.93
N SER A 138 -7.91 -5.93 2.83
CA SER A 138 -9.34 -5.63 2.91
C SER A 138 -9.63 -4.70 4.08
N PHE A 139 -10.72 -3.93 3.97
CA PHE A 139 -11.18 -3.04 5.02
C PHE A 139 -12.56 -3.47 5.50
N ASP A 140 -12.76 -3.40 6.82
CA ASP A 140 -14.09 -3.42 7.43
C ASP A 140 -14.66 -2.00 7.55
N ASN A 141 -15.95 -1.91 7.85
CA ASN A 141 -16.59 -0.64 8.17
C ASN A 141 -16.06 0.00 9.47
N ASP A 142 -15.49 -0.79 10.40
CA ASP A 142 -15.00 -0.33 11.70
C ASP A 142 -13.51 0.05 11.70
N VAL A 143 -12.87 0.10 10.53
CA VAL A 143 -11.46 0.47 10.40
C VAL A 143 -11.23 1.92 10.81
N LYS A 144 -10.15 2.15 11.56
CA LYS A 144 -9.74 3.51 11.92
C LYS A 144 -8.83 4.07 10.84
N THR A 145 -9.27 5.10 10.13
CA THR A 145 -8.46 5.73 9.09
C THR A 145 -8.02 7.14 9.48
N TYR A 146 -6.76 7.47 9.19
CA TYR A 146 -6.18 8.77 9.51
C TYR A 146 -5.43 9.33 8.30
N LEU A 147 -5.71 10.59 7.97
CA LEU A 147 -4.98 11.38 6.99
C LEU A 147 -4.23 12.51 7.67
N LEU A 148 -3.10 12.93 7.11
CA LEU A 148 -2.38 14.10 7.58
C LEU A 148 -3.02 15.37 6.98
N ASP A 149 -3.27 16.36 7.83
CA ASP A 149 -3.70 17.69 7.38
C ASP A 149 -2.51 18.55 6.91
N GLU A 150 -2.77 19.80 6.51
CA GLU A 150 -1.73 20.74 6.06
C GLU A 150 -0.68 21.07 7.15
N ASN A 151 -0.98 20.79 8.42
CA ASN A 151 -0.05 20.98 9.54
C ASN A 151 0.62 19.67 9.97
N LEU A 152 0.59 18.63 9.12
CA LEU A 152 1.12 17.30 9.38
C LEU A 152 0.51 16.62 10.61
N LYS A 153 -0.72 16.98 10.98
CA LYS A 153 -1.44 16.33 12.09
C LYS A 153 -2.36 15.25 11.56
N ALA A 154 -2.27 14.06 12.15
CA ALA A 154 -3.20 12.97 11.87
C ALA A 154 -4.62 13.36 12.30
N LYS A 155 -5.56 13.28 11.36
CA LYS A 155 -6.99 13.50 11.55
C LYS A 155 -7.74 12.23 11.21
N SER A 156 -8.63 11.81 12.11
CA SER A 156 -9.54 10.70 11.83
C SER A 156 -10.47 11.10 10.69
N VAL A 157 -10.64 10.23 9.71
CA VAL A 157 -11.56 10.43 8.59
C VAL A 157 -12.40 9.17 8.36
N ASP A 158 -13.46 9.33 7.59
CA ASP A 158 -14.25 8.20 7.10
C ASP A 158 -13.44 7.39 6.08
N LEU A 159 -13.65 6.07 6.04
CA LEU A 159 -12.94 5.17 5.13
C LEU A 159 -13.08 5.61 3.66
N PHE A 160 -14.25 6.06 3.23
CA PHE A 160 -14.46 6.51 1.85
C PHE A 160 -13.69 7.80 1.54
N VAL A 161 -13.57 8.71 2.51
CA VAL A 161 -12.72 9.91 2.39
C VAL A 161 -11.25 9.52 2.27
N PHE A 162 -10.80 8.58 3.09
CA PHE A 162 -9.44 8.03 3.02
C PHE A 162 -9.15 7.42 1.64
N MET A 163 -10.04 6.54 1.14
CA MET A 163 -9.83 5.86 -0.14
C MET A 163 -9.80 6.84 -1.32
N LYS A 164 -10.65 7.88 -1.32
CA LYS A 164 -10.61 8.94 -2.33
C LYS A 164 -9.32 9.76 -2.28
N ALA A 165 -8.83 10.07 -1.08
CA ALA A 165 -7.57 10.80 -0.94
C ALA A 165 -6.38 9.96 -1.43
N GLN A 166 -6.34 8.67 -1.05
CA GLN A 166 -5.35 7.72 -1.54
C GLN A 166 -5.41 7.57 -3.07
N GLU A 167 -6.61 7.43 -3.65
CA GLU A 167 -6.78 7.33 -5.10
C GLU A 167 -6.25 8.58 -5.82
N ALA A 168 -6.57 9.77 -5.30
CA ALA A 168 -6.03 11.02 -5.84
C ALA A 168 -4.49 11.00 -5.83
N CYS A 169 -3.87 10.58 -4.73
CA CYS A 169 -2.41 10.49 -4.63
C CYS A 169 -1.79 9.45 -5.58
N LEU A 170 -2.40 8.28 -5.72
CA LEU A 170 -1.98 7.26 -6.69
C LEU A 170 -2.04 7.78 -8.13
N LYS A 171 -3.02 8.62 -8.43
CA LYS A 171 -3.21 9.27 -9.74
C LYS A 171 -2.45 10.58 -9.90
N GLN A 172 -1.57 10.94 -8.95
CA GLN A 172 -0.84 12.22 -8.94
C GLN A 172 -1.75 13.46 -9.00
N ALA A 173 -2.99 13.32 -8.52
CA ALA A 173 -3.96 14.39 -8.38
C ALA A 173 -3.96 14.95 -6.95
N ARG A 174 -4.44 16.19 -6.80
CA ARG A 174 -4.58 16.80 -5.48
C ARG A 174 -5.82 16.26 -4.78
N PRO A 175 -5.70 15.67 -3.57
CA PRO A 175 -6.87 15.28 -2.79
C PRO A 175 -7.66 16.52 -2.34
N ALA A 176 -8.92 16.32 -1.96
CA ALA A 176 -9.74 17.41 -1.43
C ALA A 176 -9.09 18.02 -0.18
N ALA A 177 -9.14 19.35 -0.07
CA ALA A 177 -8.68 20.06 1.11
C ALA A 177 -9.42 19.54 2.37
N PRO A 178 -8.74 19.46 3.54
CA PRO A 178 -7.42 20.00 3.85
C PRO A 178 -6.24 19.00 3.67
N TYR A 179 -6.45 17.89 2.96
CA TYR A 179 -5.46 16.82 2.88
C TYR A 179 -4.43 17.06 1.76
N ARG A 180 -3.28 16.38 1.86
CA ARG A 180 -2.22 16.41 0.84
C ARG A 180 -1.63 15.02 0.62
N CYS A 181 -0.94 14.86 -0.50
CA CYS A 181 -0.18 13.66 -0.78
C CYS A 181 1.21 13.79 -0.16
N PHE A 182 1.54 12.87 0.74
CA PHE A 182 2.84 12.76 1.38
C PHE A 182 3.54 11.45 1.00
N GLY A 183 3.30 11.03 -0.26
CA GLY A 183 3.61 9.69 -0.75
C GLY A 183 2.42 8.73 -0.61
N ASN A 184 2.68 7.47 -0.98
CA ASN A 184 1.71 6.38 -0.91
C ASN A 184 2.03 5.40 0.23
N GLN A 185 2.78 5.83 1.24
CA GLN A 185 3.16 5.00 2.37
C GLN A 185 2.24 5.23 3.57
N TYR A 186 1.85 4.12 4.20
CA TYR A 186 0.88 4.11 5.29
C TYR A 186 1.36 3.20 6.41
N GLU A 187 1.27 3.66 7.64
CA GLU A 187 1.38 2.80 8.80
C GLU A 187 0.07 2.06 8.99
N VAL A 188 0.14 0.73 9.11
CA VAL A 188 -1.03 -0.13 9.20
C VAL A 188 -0.96 -1.01 10.44
N LYS A 189 -2.13 -1.29 11.02
CA LYS A 189 -2.33 -2.44 11.91
C LYS A 189 -3.20 -3.43 11.16
N VAL A 190 -2.69 -4.65 11.01
CA VAL A 190 -3.31 -5.70 10.21
C VAL A 190 -3.73 -6.84 11.13
N GLY A 191 -4.97 -7.29 11.00
CA GLY A 191 -5.53 -8.43 11.70
C GLY A 191 -5.40 -9.72 10.88
N ALA A 192 -6.27 -10.69 11.16
CA ALA A 192 -6.33 -11.93 10.38
C ALA A 192 -6.63 -11.65 8.89
N GLN A 193 -6.08 -12.49 8.01
CA GLN A 193 -6.39 -12.49 6.57
C GLN A 193 -6.13 -11.14 5.87
N ASN A 194 -5.10 -10.39 6.29
CA ASN A 194 -4.77 -9.07 5.74
C ASN A 194 -5.87 -8.01 5.90
N LYS A 195 -6.78 -8.18 6.87
CA LYS A 195 -7.77 -7.15 7.20
C LYS A 195 -7.10 -5.98 7.91
N VAL A 196 -7.30 -4.77 7.42
CA VAL A 196 -6.76 -3.55 8.04
C VAL A 196 -7.66 -3.13 9.21
N LEU A 197 -7.06 -3.00 10.40
CA LEU A 197 -7.71 -2.55 11.63
C LEU A 197 -7.51 -1.05 11.86
N SER A 198 -6.35 -0.53 11.46
CA SER A 198 -6.11 0.92 11.38
C SER A 198 -5.12 1.23 10.28
N ILE A 199 -5.28 2.40 9.65
CA ILE A 199 -4.36 2.92 8.64
C ILE A 199 -4.14 4.42 8.84
N THR A 200 -2.87 4.83 8.82
CA THR A 200 -2.48 6.23 8.98
C THR A 200 -1.52 6.61 7.87
N GLN A 201 -1.82 7.70 7.16
CA GLN A 201 -0.89 8.27 6.19
C GLN A 201 0.41 8.68 6.87
N LEU A 202 1.54 8.29 6.29
CA LEU A 202 2.85 8.70 6.74
C LEU A 202 3.32 9.93 5.97
N TYR A 203 4.07 10.77 6.68
CA TYR A 203 4.83 11.85 6.06
C TYR A 203 6.18 11.29 5.60
N ARG A 204 6.48 11.47 4.32
CA ARG A 204 7.84 11.32 3.79
C ARG A 204 8.30 12.69 3.31
N PRO A 205 9.33 13.31 3.92
CA PRO A 205 9.89 14.58 3.47
C PRO A 205 10.46 14.50 2.06
#